data_AF-A0A967G781-F1
#
_entry.id   AF-A0A967G781-F1
#
_cell.length_a   1.000
_cell.length_b   1.000
_cell.length_c   1.000
_cell.angle_alpha   90.00
_cell.angle_beta   90.00
_cell.angle_gamma   90.00
#
_symmetry.space_group_name_H-M   'P 1'
#
loop_
_entity.id
_entity.type
_entity.pdbx_description
1 polymer ?
#
loop_
_entity_poly.entity_id
_entity_poly.type
_entity_poly.pdbx_seq_one_letter_code
_entity_poly.pdbx_strand_id
1 'polypeptide(L)'
;MDIIKPGTIVDFISKMKTAFIVSAVLIAIAVISLFAHKGLNWGVEFIGGTEVHIKFKQNIKTQEIKDKLAGIDYKEVSVQSLGLEADNEYILRLSSEVVKHDEIKDFQKQMEG
;
A
#
# COMPACT_ATOMS: atom_id res chain seq x y z
N MET A 1 -19.43 7.99 36.13
CA MET A 1 -18.45 7.07 36.74
C MET A 1 -17.08 7.58 36.37
N ASP A 2 -16.32 8.07 37.35
CA ASP A 2 -14.96 8.55 37.10
C ASP A 2 -14.01 7.37 36.95
N ILE A 3 -13.38 7.27 35.78
CA ILE A 3 -12.46 6.20 35.41
C ILE A 3 -11.15 6.30 36.22
N ILE A 4 -10.82 7.51 36.70
CA ILE A 4 -9.66 7.76 37.58
C ILE A 4 -10.15 8.55 38.79
N LYS A 5 -9.92 8.02 39.98
CA LYS A 5 -10.34 8.65 41.23
C LYS A 5 -9.49 9.92 41.51
N PRO A 6 -10.09 11.02 41.99
CA PRO A 6 -9.34 12.19 42.40
C PRO A 6 -8.34 11.84 43.51
N GLY A 7 -7.11 12.34 43.38
CA GLY A 7 -6.00 12.01 44.30
C GLY A 7 -5.13 10.82 43.90
N THR A 8 -5.34 10.22 42.71
CA THR A 8 -4.45 9.18 42.19
C THR A 8 -3.12 9.78 41.74
N ILE A 9 -2.03 9.43 42.43
CA ILE A 9 -0.67 9.86 42.08
C ILE A 9 0.02 8.69 41.37
N VAL A 10 0.25 8.84 40.08
CA VAL A 10 0.97 7.86 39.26
C VAL A 10 2.40 8.35 39.02
N ASP A 11 3.38 7.55 39.41
CA ASP A 11 4.79 7.86 39.20
C ASP A 11 5.23 7.44 37.79
N PHE A 12 5.01 8.34 36.83
CA PHE A 12 5.44 8.17 35.45
C PHE A 12 6.95 8.33 35.27
N ILE A 13 7.59 9.14 36.11
CA ILE A 13 9.01 9.48 35.99
C ILE A 13 9.89 8.26 36.31
N SER A 14 9.56 7.53 37.38
CA SER A 14 10.27 6.30 37.75
C SER A 14 10.14 5.21 36.67
N LYS A 15 8.98 5.13 36.01
CA LYS A 15 8.69 4.13 34.95
C LYS A 15 9.21 4.52 33.57
N MET A 16 9.61 5.77 33.37
CA MET A 16 10.05 6.29 32.07
C MET A 16 11.22 5.48 31.50
N LYS A 17 12.20 5.09 32.33
CA LYS A 17 13.36 4.31 31.88
C LYS A 17 12.96 2.94 31.35
N THR A 18 12.07 2.25 32.07
CA THR A 18 11.57 0.93 31.66
C THR A 18 10.74 1.03 30.38
N ALA A 19 9.88 2.06 30.28
CA ALA A 19 9.11 2.33 29.07
C ALA A 19 10.02 2.58 27.86
N PHE A 20 11.10 3.36 28.03
CA PHE A 20 12.07 3.63 26.96
C PHE A 20 12.76 2.36 26.47
N ILE A 21 13.17 1.48 27.38
CA ILE A 21 13.79 0.18 27.03
C ILE A 21 12.81 -0.68 26.24
N VAL A 22 11.56 -0.79 26.70
CA VAL A 22 10.53 -1.56 26.01
C VAL A 22 10.27 -0.98 24.61
N SER A 23 10.14 0.34 24.48
CA SER A 23 9.98 1.00 23.18
C SER A 23 11.17 0.75 22.26
N ALA A 24 12.40 0.84 22.76
CA ALA A 24 13.61 0.59 21.97
C ALA A 24 13.65 -0.86 21.46
N VAL A 25 13.28 -1.83 22.31
CA VAL A 25 13.19 -3.25 21.91
C VAL A 25 12.12 -3.45 20.83
N LEU A 26 10.94 -2.85 20.98
CA LEU A 26 9.87 -2.94 19.98
C LEU A 26 10.29 -2.33 18.63
N ILE A 27 10.97 -1.18 18.65
CA ILE A 27 11.51 -0.54 17.44
C ILE A 27 12.55 -1.47 16.79
N ALA A 28 13.46 -2.05 17.57
CA ALA A 28 14.46 -2.98 17.05
C ALA A 28 13.80 -4.20 16.39
N ILE A 29 12.78 -4.79 17.02
CA ILE A 29 12.00 -5.90 16.44
C ILE A 29 11.34 -5.46 15.13
N ALA A 30 10.71 -4.28 15.09
CA ALA A 30 10.08 -3.77 13.88
C ALA A 30 11.10 -3.59 12.73
N VAL A 31 12.27 -3.01 13.03
CA VAL A 31 13.35 -2.84 12.05
C VAL A 31 13.86 -4.19 11.55
N ILE A 32 14.14 -5.15 12.45
CA ILE A 32 14.58 -6.50 12.08
C ILE A 32 13.52 -7.21 11.22
N SER A 33 12.24 -7.03 11.56
CA SER A 33 11.11 -7.58 10.79
C SER A 33 11.10 -7.08 9.35
N LEU A 34 11.48 -5.82 9.09
CA LEU A 34 11.56 -5.31 7.72
C LEU A 34 12.58 -6.10 6.90
N PHE A 35 13.76 -6.40 7.45
CA PHE A 35 14.78 -7.18 6.74
C PHE A 35 14.39 -8.66 6.58
N ALA A 36 13.69 -9.24 7.56
CA ALA A 36 13.27 -10.63 7.51
C ALA A 36 12.11 -10.90 6.52
N HIS A 37 11.21 -9.92 6.30
CA HIS A 37 9.99 -10.07 5.50
C HIS A 37 10.05 -9.37 4.13
N LYS A 38 11.15 -9.56 3.37
CA LYS A 38 11.37 -9.04 2.00
C LYS A 38 11.56 -7.51 1.88
N GLY A 39 11.83 -6.81 2.98
CA GLY A 39 12.10 -5.37 2.95
C GLY A 39 10.84 -4.51 2.97
N LEU A 40 11.02 -3.23 2.67
CA LEU A 40 9.91 -2.28 2.52
C LEU A 40 9.23 -2.50 1.16
N ASN A 41 7.89 -2.45 1.13
CA ASN A 41 7.13 -2.38 -0.11
C ASN A 41 7.28 -0.98 -0.70
N TRP A 42 8.28 -0.80 -1.57
CA TRP A 42 8.57 0.48 -2.20
C TRP A 42 7.44 0.89 -3.16
N GLY A 43 6.94 2.11 -3.01
CA GLY A 43 5.99 2.71 -3.95
C GLY A 43 6.65 3.17 -5.26
N VAL A 44 5.82 3.55 -6.23
CA VAL A 44 6.28 4.07 -7.53
C VAL A 44 7.07 5.37 -7.38
N GLU A 45 6.75 6.16 -6.35
CA GLU A 45 7.44 7.41 -6.01
C GLU A 45 8.90 7.20 -5.60
N PHE A 46 9.29 5.97 -5.20
CA PHE A 46 10.66 5.64 -4.77
C PHE A 46 11.44 4.81 -5.81
N ILE A 47 10.77 3.99 -6.62
CA ILE A 47 11.40 3.17 -7.67
C ILE A 47 11.45 3.93 -9.01
N GLY A 48 10.62 4.95 -9.18
CA GLY A 48 10.35 5.56 -10.49
C GLY A 48 9.42 4.68 -11.31
N GLY A 49 8.45 5.29 -11.97
CA GLY A 49 7.39 4.58 -12.68
C GLY A 49 6.26 5.51 -13.10
N THR A 50 5.16 4.91 -13.57
CA THR A 50 3.97 5.64 -14.01
C THR A 50 2.79 5.27 -13.14
N GLU A 51 2.04 6.27 -12.68
CA GLU A 51 0.74 6.09 -12.06
C GLU A 51 -0.35 6.38 -13.10
N VAL A 52 -1.23 5.42 -13.34
CA VAL A 52 -2.31 5.50 -14.33
C VAL A 52 -3.64 5.36 -13.60
N HIS A 53 -4.52 6.32 -13.81
CA HIS A 53 -5.88 6.29 -13.26
C HIS A 53 -6.81 5.81 -14.37
N ILE A 54 -7.50 4.70 -14.16
CA ILE A 54 -8.37 4.06 -15.14
C ILE A 54 -9.74 3.83 -14.51
N LYS A 55 -10.80 4.18 -15.26
CA LYS A 55 -12.19 3.87 -14.91
C LYS A 55 -12.72 2.82 -15.88
N PHE A 56 -13.18 1.68 -15.37
CA PHE A 56 -13.83 0.65 -16.18
C PHE A 56 -15.34 0.85 -16.20
N LYS A 57 -16.00 0.39 -17.27
CA LYS A 57 -17.47 0.43 -17.34
C LYS A 57 -18.15 -0.61 -16.44
N GLN A 58 -17.46 -1.71 -16.15
CA GLN A 58 -17.95 -2.82 -15.36
C GLN A 58 -17.11 -3.01 -14.09
N ASN A 59 -17.69 -3.63 -13.07
CA ASN A 59 -16.96 -3.98 -11.87
C ASN A 59 -16.03 -5.16 -12.18
N ILE A 60 -14.74 -4.86 -12.28
CA ILE A 60 -13.67 -5.83 -12.48
C ILE A 60 -12.96 -6.02 -11.15
N LYS A 61 -12.81 -7.26 -10.70
CA LYS A 61 -12.05 -7.54 -9.48
C LYS A 61 -10.61 -7.11 -9.65
N THR A 62 -10.04 -6.45 -8.63
CA THR A 62 -8.63 -6.04 -8.61
C THR A 62 -7.68 -7.18 -8.97
N GLN A 63 -7.98 -8.42 -8.55
CA GLN A 63 -7.15 -9.59 -8.87
C GLN A 63 -7.10 -9.89 -10.37
N GLU A 64 -8.22 -9.75 -11.08
CA GLU A 64 -8.28 -10.01 -12.52
C GLU A 64 -7.47 -8.98 -13.31
N ILE A 65 -7.46 -7.73 -12.84
CA ILE A 65 -6.60 -6.66 -13.39
C ILE A 65 -5.12 -7.05 -13.25
N LYS A 66 -4.71 -7.54 -12.07
CA LYS A 66 -3.33 -7.98 -11.80
C LYS A 66 -2.92 -9.15 -12.68
N ASP A 67 -3.79 -10.15 -12.81
CA ASP A 67 -3.50 -11.35 -13.60
C ASP A 67 -3.32 -11.02 -15.09
N LYS A 68 -4.13 -10.09 -15.64
CA LYS A 68 -3.96 -9.62 -17.03
C LYS A 68 -2.70 -8.79 -17.23
N LEU A 69 -2.35 -7.90 -16.28
CA LEU A 69 -1.13 -7.08 -16.37
C LEU A 69 0.14 -7.94 -16.30
N ALA A 70 0.15 -8.97 -15.46
CA ALA A 70 1.24 -9.95 -15.39
C ALA A 70 1.43 -10.72 -16.71
N GLY A 71 0.37 -10.90 -17.51
CA GLY A 71 0.42 -11.56 -18.81
C GLY A 71 1.03 -10.73 -19.95
N ILE A 72 1.19 -9.41 -19.77
CA ILE A 72 1.64 -8.46 -20.81
C ILE A 72 3.08 -7.96 -20.53
N ASP A 73 3.86 -8.72 -19.74
CA ASP A 73 5.22 -8.36 -19.30
C ASP A 73 5.33 -7.05 -18.50
N TYR A 74 4.20 -6.48 -18.06
CA TYR A 74 4.23 -5.31 -17.17
C TYR A 74 4.61 -5.75 -15.76
N LYS A 75 5.76 -5.25 -15.27
CA LYS A 75 6.10 -5.28 -13.84
C LYS A 75 5.19 -4.33 -13.08
N GLU A 76 3.99 -4.80 -12.77
CA GLU A 76 3.05 -4.11 -11.90
C GLU A 76 3.64 -3.98 -10.49
N VAL A 77 3.56 -2.78 -9.94
CA VAL A 77 3.97 -2.48 -8.56
C VAL A 77 2.76 -2.55 -7.61
N SER A 78 1.57 -2.09 -8.05
CA SER A 78 0.30 -2.32 -7.33
C SER A 78 -0.94 -1.87 -8.12
N VAL A 79 -2.07 -2.55 -7.92
CA VAL A 79 -3.42 -2.08 -8.28
C VAL A 79 -4.22 -1.77 -7.01
N GLN A 80 -4.85 -0.59 -6.96
CA GLN A 80 -5.70 -0.14 -5.86
C GLN A 80 -7.02 0.40 -6.41
N SER A 81 -8.14 0.02 -5.80
CA SER A 81 -9.45 0.60 -6.11
C SER A 81 -9.58 2.00 -5.51
N LEU A 82 -10.18 2.92 -6.25
CA LEU A 82 -10.46 4.29 -5.85
C LEU A 82 -11.98 4.46 -5.70
N GLY A 83 -12.41 5.01 -4.57
CA GLY A 83 -13.82 5.26 -4.29
C GLY A 83 -14.60 4.01 -3.87
N LEU A 84 -15.90 3.99 -4.15
CA LEU A 84 -16.78 2.85 -3.88
C LEU A 84 -16.64 1.80 -4.97
N GLU A 85 -16.90 0.52 -4.66
CA GLU A 85 -16.82 -0.57 -5.65
C GLU A 85 -17.72 -0.36 -6.88
N ALA A 86 -18.73 0.52 -6.79
CA ALA A 86 -19.61 0.88 -7.90
C ALA A 86 -19.00 1.89 -8.88
N ASP A 87 -17.96 2.64 -8.48
CA ASP A 87 -17.34 3.66 -9.32
C ASP A 87 -16.38 3.07 -10.36
N ASN A 88 -15.93 1.83 -10.13
CA ASN A 88 -15.03 1.07 -11.02
C ASN A 88 -13.75 1.84 -11.38
N GLU A 89 -13.25 2.67 -10.45
CA GLU A 89 -12.02 3.44 -10.61
C GLU A 89 -10.86 2.73 -9.95
N TYR A 90 -9.71 2.72 -10.63
CA TYR A 90 -8.50 2.04 -10.18
C TYR A 90 -7.27 2.89 -10.45
N ILE A 91 -6.35 2.86 -9.50
CA ILE A 91 -5.00 3.37 -9.63
C ILE A 91 -4.09 2.19 -9.92
N LEU A 92 -3.44 2.23 -11.08
CA LEU A 92 -2.41 1.29 -11.48
C LEU A 92 -1.05 1.96 -11.32
N ARG A 93 -0.15 1.30 -10.58
CA ARG A 93 1.23 1.74 -10.37
C ARG A 93 2.17 0.78 -11.08
N LEU A 94 2.88 1.28 -12.08
CA LEU A 94 3.74 0.50 -12.98
C LEU A 94 5.21 0.91 -12.80
N SER A 95 6.13 -0.05 -12.81
CA SER A 95 7.57 0.22 -12.72
C SER A 95 8.11 0.84 -14.01
N SER A 96 9.27 1.52 -13.94
CA SER A 96 9.84 2.44 -14.94
C SER A 96 10.31 1.86 -16.29
N GLU A 97 9.89 0.64 -16.66
CA GLU A 97 9.97 0.22 -18.07
C GLU A 97 8.87 0.99 -18.82
N VAL A 98 9.28 2.05 -19.54
CA VAL A 98 8.43 3.07 -20.19
C VAL A 98 7.22 2.45 -20.88
N VAL A 99 6.08 2.50 -20.19
CA VAL A 99 4.78 2.11 -20.76
C VAL A 99 4.38 3.19 -21.75
N LYS A 100 4.29 2.83 -23.03
CA LYS A 100 3.83 3.77 -24.06
C LYS A 100 2.33 4.00 -23.88
N HIS A 101 1.90 5.25 -24.01
CA HIS A 101 0.50 5.66 -23.80
C HIS A 101 -0.49 4.90 -24.71
N ASP A 102 -0.07 4.46 -25.90
CA ASP A 102 -0.88 3.62 -26.79
C ASP A 102 -1.24 2.26 -26.18
N GLU A 103 -0.30 1.60 -25.48
CA GLU A 103 -0.54 0.27 -24.93
C GLU A 103 -1.52 0.29 -23.75
N ILE A 104 -1.58 1.40 -23.01
CA ILE A 104 -2.57 1.62 -21.93
C ILE A 104 -3.99 1.64 -22.50
N LYS A 105 -4.18 2.24 -23.68
CA LYS A 105 -5.50 2.29 -24.34
C LYS A 105 -5.91 0.92 -24.87
N ASP A 106 -4.97 0.17 -25.42
CA ASP A 106 -5.22 -1.21 -25.87
C ASP A 106 -5.55 -2.14 -24.69
N PHE A 107 -4.87 -1.98 -23.55
CA PHE A 107 -5.20 -2.72 -22.32
C PHE A 107 -6.62 -2.41 -21.83
N GLN A 108 -7.00 -1.13 -21.78
CA GLN A 108 -8.35 -0.74 -21.40
C GLN A 108 -9.40 -1.38 -22.33
N LYS A 109 -9.13 -1.37 -23.64
CA LYS A 109 -10.02 -1.96 -24.65
C LYS A 109 -10.12 -3.49 -24.53
N GLN A 110 -9.05 -4.18 -24.15
CA GLN A 110 -9.03 -5.62 -23.86
C GLN A 110 -9.76 -6.03 -22.56
N MET A 111 -10.00 -5.09 -21.66
CA MET A 111 -10.74 -5.29 -20.42
C MET A 111 -12.23 -4.97 -20.57
N GLU A 112 -12.58 -4.11 -21.53
CA GLU A 112 -13.97 -3.74 -21.85
C GLU A 112 -14.62 -4.61 -22.94
N GLY A 113 -13.88 -5.51 -23.58
CA GLY A 113 -14.37 -6.48 -24.57
C GLY A 113 -14.61 -7.85 -23.97
#